data_AF-A0A0Q7W7Y7-F1
#
_entry.id   AF-A0A0Q7W7Y7-F1
#
_cell.length_a   1.000
_cell.length_b   1.000
_cell.length_c   1.000
_cell.angle_alpha   90.00
_cell.angle_beta   90.00
_cell.angle_gamma   90.00
#
_symmetry.space_group_name_H-M   'P 1'
#
loop_
_entity.id
_entity.type
_entity.pdbx_description
1 polymer ?
#
loop_
_entity_poly.entity_id
_entity_poly.type
_entity_poly.pdbx_seq_one_letter_code
_entity_poly.pdbx_strand_id
1 'polypeptide(L)'
;MAGSTIDLGEHEWAFQEESGLARRREPLPPAVLDWLRWKYRRHQIDRKQDETWSRVLYQELPVRVRDAGPPSGEDLAALEQQTAAAVLWTVGEPEVFSKRQNLDQPKMKKPKPTAKLPRVPKASAGVPDPGRVATVCAEHHVLLNRLFWNCRSDAEKQTVMQALYAYVTEPSNAAHMRRWLDTVRLLSDGRRLTV
;
A
#
# COMPACT_ATOMS: atom_id res chain seq x y z
N MET A 1 12.49 -23.02 -3.09
CA MET A 1 11.55 -22.50 -4.12
C MET A 1 11.77 -20.99 -4.18
N ALA A 2 12.49 -20.52 -5.20
CA ALA A 2 12.79 -19.10 -5.35
C ALA A 2 11.50 -18.34 -5.70
N GLY A 3 11.21 -17.29 -4.93
CA GLY A 3 10.06 -16.42 -5.17
C GLY A 3 10.13 -15.82 -6.56
N SER A 4 9.00 -15.80 -7.26
CA SER A 4 8.87 -15.22 -8.59
C SER A 4 9.17 -13.72 -8.53
N THR A 5 10.30 -13.34 -9.12
CA THR A 5 10.72 -11.96 -9.33
C THR A 5 9.63 -11.22 -10.11
N ILE A 6 9.13 -10.10 -9.56
CA ILE A 6 8.10 -9.30 -10.24
C ILE A 6 8.74 -8.66 -11.47
N ASP A 7 8.29 -9.02 -12.67
CA ASP A 7 8.75 -8.41 -13.92
C ASP A 7 7.99 -7.09 -14.21
N LEU A 8 8.73 -6.02 -14.52
CA LEU A 8 8.19 -4.72 -14.91
C LEU A 8 8.13 -4.52 -16.43
N GLY A 9 8.63 -5.48 -17.23
CA GLY A 9 8.63 -5.43 -18.68
C GLY A 9 9.35 -4.18 -19.22
N GLU A 10 8.68 -3.43 -20.09
CA GLU A 10 9.21 -2.22 -20.72
C GLU A 10 9.60 -1.11 -19.71
N HIS A 11 9.10 -1.19 -18.48
CA HIS A 11 9.37 -0.21 -17.43
C HIS A 11 10.61 -0.53 -16.60
N GLU A 12 11.25 -1.68 -16.78
CA GLU A 12 12.43 -2.08 -15.99
C GLU A 12 13.60 -1.09 -16.16
N TRP A 13 13.78 -0.55 -17.37
CA TRP A 13 14.83 0.44 -17.64
C TRP A 13 14.60 1.75 -16.87
N ALA A 14 13.37 2.29 -16.95
CA ALA A 14 13.00 3.51 -16.23
C ALA A 14 13.10 3.31 -14.71
N PHE A 15 12.68 2.13 -14.22
CA PHE A 15 12.86 1.74 -12.83
C PHE A 15 14.33 1.75 -12.40
N GLN A 16 15.25 1.18 -13.18
CA GLN A 16 16.67 1.13 -12.83
C GLN A 16 17.35 2.51 -12.80
N GLU A 17 16.99 3.40 -13.74
CA GLU A 17 17.47 4.79 -13.74
C GLU A 17 16.92 5.58 -12.55
N GLU A 18 15.60 5.56 -12.34
CA GLU A 18 14.95 6.36 -11.29
C GLU A 18 15.30 5.88 -9.88
N SER A 19 15.42 4.57 -9.68
CA SER A 19 15.83 4.01 -8.39
C SER A 19 17.32 4.19 -8.09
N GLY A 20 18.12 4.59 -9.09
CA GLY A 20 19.56 4.69 -8.99
C GLY A 20 20.27 3.33 -8.86
N LEU A 21 19.55 2.22 -9.07
CA LEU A 21 20.13 0.87 -8.99
C LEU A 21 21.21 0.65 -10.04
N ALA A 22 21.07 1.23 -11.23
CA ALA A 22 22.08 1.16 -12.27
C ALA A 22 23.45 1.73 -11.85
N ARG A 23 23.49 2.63 -10.86
CA ARG A 23 24.70 3.29 -10.38
C ARG A 23 25.18 2.77 -9.03
N ARG A 24 24.44 1.82 -8.44
CA ARG A 24 24.72 1.31 -7.11
C ARG A 24 25.82 0.24 -7.17
N ARG A 25 26.82 0.35 -6.29
CA ARG A 25 27.96 -0.58 -6.23
C ARG A 25 27.67 -1.84 -5.41
N GLU A 26 26.80 -1.72 -4.42
CA GLU A 26 26.41 -2.84 -3.56
C GLU A 26 25.11 -3.46 -4.08
N PRO A 27 25.09 -4.79 -4.27
CA PRO A 27 23.89 -5.47 -4.71
C PRO A 27 22.85 -5.48 -3.59
N LEU A 28 21.58 -5.41 -3.98
CA LEU A 28 20.46 -5.48 -3.05
C LEU A 28 20.01 -6.93 -2.83
N PRO A 29 19.54 -7.28 -1.62
CA PRO A 29 18.87 -8.54 -1.41
C PRO A 29 17.66 -8.68 -2.35
N PRO A 30 17.38 -9.87 -2.89
CA PRO A 30 16.33 -10.09 -3.88
C PRO A 30 14.94 -9.69 -3.36
N ALA A 31 14.66 -9.95 -2.09
CA ALA A 31 13.40 -9.53 -1.46
C ALA A 31 13.23 -7.99 -1.40
N VAL A 32 14.33 -7.25 -1.30
CA VAL A 32 14.31 -5.77 -1.35
C VAL A 32 14.08 -5.29 -2.77
N LEU A 33 14.68 -5.94 -3.77
CA LEU A 33 14.45 -5.65 -5.18
C LEU A 33 12.99 -5.88 -5.57
N ASP A 34 12.40 -7.02 -5.20
CA ASP A 34 11.00 -7.31 -5.48
C ASP A 34 10.04 -6.33 -4.80
N TRP A 35 10.34 -5.98 -3.55
CA TRP A 35 9.59 -4.93 -2.86
C TRP A 35 9.70 -3.58 -3.59
N LEU A 36 10.88 -3.23 -4.09
CA LEU A 36 11.10 -1.99 -4.82
C LEU A 36 10.36 -1.98 -6.16
N ARG A 37 10.39 -3.10 -6.91
CA ARG A 37 9.63 -3.28 -8.15
C ARG A 37 8.12 -3.18 -7.90
N TRP A 38 7.62 -3.81 -6.84
CA TRP A 38 6.22 -3.70 -6.45
C TRP A 38 5.80 -2.25 -6.14
N LYS A 39 6.64 -1.51 -5.38
CA LYS A 39 6.40 -0.09 -5.09
C LYS A 39 6.44 0.77 -6.36
N TYR A 40 7.39 0.52 -7.25
CA TYR A 40 7.49 1.23 -8.53
C TYR A 40 6.22 1.03 -9.36
N ARG A 41 5.75 -0.21 -9.51
CA ARG A 41 4.49 -0.49 -10.22
C ARG A 41 3.31 0.27 -9.62
N ARG A 42 3.17 0.26 -8.29
CA ARG A 42 2.06 0.93 -7.59
C ARG A 42 2.10 2.46 -7.66
N HIS A 43 3.29 3.05 -7.60
CA HIS A 43 3.44 4.50 -7.48
C HIS A 43 3.75 5.18 -8.81
N GLN A 44 4.49 4.54 -9.72
CA GLN A 44 4.84 5.14 -11.02
C GLN A 44 3.92 4.69 -12.15
N ILE A 45 3.65 3.38 -12.26
CA ILE A 45 2.83 2.86 -13.35
C ILE A 45 1.33 3.09 -13.09
N ASP A 46 0.83 2.66 -11.92
CA ASP A 46 -0.62 2.66 -11.66
C ASP A 46 -1.19 4.08 -11.42
N ARG A 47 -0.43 4.97 -10.75
CA ARG A 47 -0.99 6.21 -10.16
C ARG A 47 -0.11 7.46 -10.28
N LYS A 48 1.09 7.35 -10.86
CA LYS A 48 2.10 8.42 -11.04
C LYS A 48 2.22 9.41 -9.87
N GLN A 49 2.80 8.94 -8.77
CA GLN A 49 2.96 9.64 -7.49
C GLN A 49 4.45 9.85 -7.15
N ASP A 50 5.09 10.79 -7.84
CA ASP A 50 6.54 11.03 -7.77
C ASP A 50 7.05 11.37 -6.37
N GLU A 51 6.28 12.14 -5.59
CA GLU A 51 6.63 12.48 -4.20
C GLU A 51 6.64 11.24 -3.30
N THR A 52 5.67 10.34 -3.51
CA THR A 52 5.56 9.11 -2.72
C THR A 52 6.67 8.14 -3.12
N TRP A 53 6.97 8.05 -4.42
CA TRP A 53 8.09 7.29 -4.93
C TRP A 53 9.44 7.78 -4.37
N SER A 54 9.66 9.09 -4.36
CA SER A 54 10.85 9.70 -3.75
C SER A 54 10.97 9.35 -2.27
N ARG A 55 9.86 9.39 -1.53
CA ARG A 55 9.85 8.98 -0.12
C ARG A 55 10.26 7.53 0.08
N VAL A 56 9.80 6.63 -0.79
CA VAL A 56 10.18 5.21 -0.76
C VAL A 56 11.70 5.07 -0.95
N LEU A 57 12.29 5.78 -1.91
CA LEU A 57 13.73 5.70 -2.19
C LEU A 57 14.60 6.29 -1.07
N TYR A 58 14.22 7.43 -0.50
CA TYR A 58 15.08 8.13 0.47
C TYR A 58 14.83 7.76 1.93
N GLN A 59 13.62 7.30 2.29
CA GLN A 59 13.25 7.02 3.68
C GLN A 59 13.06 5.53 3.94
N GLU A 60 12.28 4.85 3.11
CA GLU A 60 11.92 3.44 3.36
C GLU A 60 13.02 2.46 2.91
N LEU A 61 13.64 2.71 1.76
CA LEU A 61 14.66 1.81 1.19
C LEU A 61 15.89 1.66 2.10
N PRO A 62 16.52 2.71 2.65
CA PRO A 62 17.69 2.55 3.51
C PRO A 62 17.40 1.72 4.78
N VAL A 63 16.25 1.95 5.40
CA VAL A 63 15.80 1.19 6.57
C VAL A 63 15.65 -0.28 6.20
N ARG A 64 15.00 -0.57 5.08
CA ARG A 64 14.73 -1.94 4.66
C ARG A 64 15.98 -2.71 4.23
N VAL A 65 16.95 -2.02 3.62
CA VAL A 65 18.27 -2.60 3.32
C VAL A 65 19.01 -2.97 4.59
N ARG A 66 19.00 -2.08 5.59
CA ARG A 66 19.60 -2.36 6.89
C ARG A 66 18.93 -3.54 7.59
N ASP A 67 17.60 -3.60 7.56
CA ASP A 67 16.83 -4.64 8.23
C ASP A 67 16.94 -6.02 7.53
N ALA A 68 17.11 -6.03 6.20
CA ALA A 68 17.32 -7.25 5.42
C ALA A 68 18.73 -7.86 5.64
N GLY A 69 19.69 -7.05 6.09
CA GLY A 69 21.08 -7.46 6.24
C GLY A 69 21.81 -7.62 4.90
N PRO A 70 23.12 -7.93 4.93
CA PRO A 70 23.90 -8.16 3.73
C PRO A 70 23.35 -9.37 2.95
N PRO A 71 23.21 -9.27 1.61
CA PRO A 71 22.72 -10.38 0.81
C PRO A 71 23.66 -11.58 0.92
N SER A 72 23.11 -12.79 1.03
CA SER A 72 23.93 -13.99 1.02
C SER A 72 24.50 -14.23 -0.38
N GLY A 73 25.68 -14.86 -0.49
CA GLY A 73 26.31 -15.12 -1.79
C GLY A 73 25.46 -15.98 -2.74
N GLU A 74 24.61 -16.85 -2.18
CA GLU A 74 23.66 -17.68 -2.94
C GLU A 74 22.52 -16.84 -3.54
N ASP A 75 22.05 -15.82 -2.83
CA ASP A 75 21.01 -14.89 -3.32
C ASP A 75 21.49 -14.07 -4.51
N LEU A 76 22.78 -13.70 -4.52
CA LEU A 76 23.41 -12.94 -5.61
C LEU A 76 23.58 -13.80 -6.87
N ALA A 77 24.07 -15.03 -6.70
CA ALA A 77 24.25 -15.97 -7.82
C ALA A 77 22.91 -16.33 -8.49
N ALA A 78 21.84 -16.48 -7.71
CA ALA A 78 20.50 -16.74 -8.23
C ALA A 78 19.95 -15.55 -9.05
N LEU A 79 20.28 -14.32 -8.67
CA LEU A 79 19.87 -13.11 -9.38
C LEU A 79 20.60 -12.98 -10.73
N GLU A 80 21.92 -13.21 -10.76
CA GLU A 80 22.72 -13.18 -12.00
C GLU A 80 22.26 -14.24 -13.01
N GLN A 81 21.90 -15.44 -12.54
CA GLN A 81 21.34 -16.48 -13.42
C GLN A 81 19.98 -16.09 -13.99
N GLN A 82 19.13 -15.38 -13.23
CA GLN A 82 17.84 -14.90 -13.71
C GLN A 82 17.96 -13.76 -14.72
N THR A 83 18.86 -12.80 -14.50
CA THR A 83 19.10 -11.71 -15.45
C THR A 83 19.77 -12.21 -16.73
N ALA A 84 20.70 -13.16 -16.64
CA ALA A 84 21.30 -13.79 -17.82
C ALA A 84 20.27 -14.61 -18.63
N ALA A 85 19.33 -15.29 -17.96
CA ALA A 85 18.25 -16.02 -18.63
C ALA A 85 17.19 -15.09 -19.26
N ALA A 86 16.99 -13.88 -18.74
CA ALA A 86 16.05 -12.90 -19.29
C ALA A 86 16.51 -12.28 -20.62
N VAL A 87 17.78 -12.42 -21.01
CA VAL A 87 18.33 -11.86 -22.26
C VAL A 87 18.10 -12.78 -23.48
N LEU A 88 17.63 -14.01 -23.28
CA LEU A 88 17.46 -15.01 -24.35
C LEU A 88 16.00 -15.41 -24.64
N TRP A 89 15.05 -14.47 -24.49
CA TRP A 89 13.71 -14.68 -25.05
C TRP A 89 13.71 -14.38 -26.54
N THR A 90 14.00 -15.41 -27.35
CA THR A 90 13.64 -15.44 -28.76
C THR A 90 12.12 -15.33 -28.87
N VAL A 91 11.64 -14.30 -29.59
CA VAL A 91 10.23 -14.13 -29.95
C VAL A 91 9.81 -15.31 -30.81
N GLY A 92 9.22 -16.34 -30.20
CA GLY A 92 8.44 -17.35 -30.91
C GLY A 92 7.21 -16.68 -31.53
N GLU A 93 6.84 -17.11 -32.73
CA GLU A 93 5.72 -16.53 -33.49
C GLU A 93 4.45 -16.41 -32.64
N PRO A 94 3.67 -15.34 -32.81
CA PRO A 94 2.49 -15.09 -31.98
C PRO A 94 1.42 -16.16 -32.23
N GLU A 95 1.22 -17.04 -31.26
CA GLU A 95 0.00 -17.85 -31.19
C GLU A 95 -1.20 -16.90 -31.07
N VAL A 96 -2.14 -17.07 -32.01
CA VAL A 96 -3.36 -16.28 -32.11
C VAL A 96 -4.28 -16.62 -30.93
N PHE A 97 -4.11 -15.93 -29.81
CA PHE A 97 -5.00 -16.05 -28.66
C PHE A 97 -6.31 -15.28 -28.90
N SER A 98 -7.41 -16.02 -29.14
CA SER A 98 -8.75 -15.46 -29.33
C SER A 98 -9.31 -14.87 -28.03
N LYS A 99 -9.51 -13.54 -28.00
CA LYS A 99 -10.07 -12.77 -26.86
C LYS A 99 -11.60 -12.91 -26.68
N ARG A 100 -12.25 -13.96 -27.20
CA ARG A 100 -13.73 -14.09 -27.20
C ARG A 100 -14.23 -15.31 -26.44
N GLN A 101 -13.89 -15.41 -25.15
CA GLN A 101 -14.42 -16.48 -24.30
C GLN A 101 -14.92 -16.00 -22.93
N ASN A 102 -15.30 -14.73 -22.81
CA ASN A 102 -16.14 -14.30 -21.70
C ASN A 102 -17.59 -14.22 -22.18
N LEU A 103 -18.38 -15.22 -21.79
CA LEU A 103 -19.84 -15.17 -21.91
C LEU A 103 -20.36 -13.96 -21.12
N ASP A 104 -21.29 -13.22 -21.74
CA ASP A 104 -21.96 -12.07 -21.13
C ASP A 104 -22.54 -12.45 -19.75
N GLN A 105 -21.90 -11.97 -18.68
CA GLN A 105 -22.47 -12.08 -17.35
C GLN A 105 -23.49 -10.96 -17.15
N PRO A 106 -24.71 -11.26 -16.67
CA PRO A 106 -25.70 -10.23 -16.40
C PRO A 106 -25.19 -9.27 -15.32
N LYS A 107 -25.21 -7.97 -15.60
CA LYS A 107 -24.82 -6.90 -14.67
C LYS A 107 -25.63 -6.99 -13.37
N MET A 108 -25.00 -7.49 -12.30
CA MET A 108 -25.59 -7.42 -10.96
C MET A 108 -25.75 -5.95 -10.54
N LYS A 109 -26.96 -5.58 -10.12
CA LYS A 109 -27.28 -4.25 -9.60
C LYS A 109 -26.46 -4.01 -8.33
N LYS A 110 -25.65 -2.95 -8.30
CA LYS A 110 -24.91 -2.53 -7.11
C LYS A 110 -25.90 -2.29 -5.95
N PRO A 111 -25.67 -2.85 -4.75
CA PRO A 111 -26.53 -2.59 -3.60
C PRO A 111 -26.51 -1.08 -3.26
N LYS A 112 -27.68 -0.55 -2.89
CA LYS A 112 -27.84 0.86 -2.50
C LYS A 112 -26.87 1.21 -1.36
N PRO A 113 -26.18 2.36 -1.41
CA PRO A 113 -25.24 2.74 -0.37
C PRO A 113 -25.99 2.99 0.95
N THR A 114 -25.66 2.19 1.96
CA THR A 114 -25.94 2.49 3.37
C THR A 114 -25.16 3.73 3.81
N ALA A 115 -25.63 4.41 4.86
CA ALA A 115 -25.13 5.68 5.38
C ALA A 115 -23.59 5.79 5.33
N LYS A 116 -23.10 6.83 4.66
CA LYS A 116 -21.67 7.14 4.57
C LYS A 116 -21.22 7.78 5.88
N LEU A 117 -20.01 7.44 6.33
CA LEU A 117 -19.36 8.18 7.40
C LEU A 117 -19.28 9.67 7.00
N PRO A 118 -19.67 10.60 7.89
CA PRO A 118 -19.60 12.02 7.60
C PRO A 118 -18.16 12.39 7.27
N ARG A 119 -17.98 13.01 6.10
CA ARG A 119 -16.66 13.44 5.64
C ARG A 119 -16.12 14.46 6.64
N VAL A 120 -14.91 14.23 7.14
CA VAL A 120 -14.20 15.18 7.98
C VAL A 120 -14.13 16.51 7.22
N PRO A 121 -14.69 17.62 7.75
CA PRO A 121 -14.37 18.94 7.23
C PRO A 121 -12.86 19.07 7.27
N LYS A 122 -12.26 19.58 6.18
CA LYS A 122 -10.83 19.89 6.09
C LYS A 122 -10.56 21.08 7.02
N ALA A 123 -10.68 20.85 8.33
CA ALA A 123 -10.44 21.84 9.35
C ALA A 123 -8.93 22.08 9.38
N SER A 124 -8.58 23.35 9.35
CA SER A 124 -7.25 23.97 9.47
C SER A 124 -6.56 23.70 10.83
N ALA A 125 -6.87 22.59 11.50
CA ALA A 125 -6.09 22.12 12.62
C ALA A 125 -4.76 21.61 12.05
N GLY A 126 -3.67 22.22 12.50
CA GLY A 126 -2.32 22.00 11.99
C GLY A 126 -2.02 20.55 11.69
N VAL A 127 -1.23 20.33 10.62
CA VAL A 127 -0.78 18.99 10.20
C VAL A 127 -0.36 18.21 11.45
N PRO A 128 -1.10 17.14 11.83
CA PRO A 128 -0.80 16.44 13.06
C PRO A 128 0.60 15.86 12.95
N ASP A 129 1.36 15.96 14.03
CA ASP A 129 2.72 15.42 14.08
C ASP A 129 2.68 13.93 13.72
N PRO A 130 3.32 13.52 12.61
CA PRO A 130 3.25 12.14 12.14
C PRO A 130 3.80 11.15 13.17
N GLY A 131 4.74 11.56 14.03
CA GLY A 131 5.28 10.73 15.11
C GLY A 131 4.22 10.41 16.17
N ARG A 132 3.47 11.43 16.61
CA ARG A 132 2.40 11.25 17.61
C ARG A 132 1.23 10.43 17.08
N VAL A 133 0.86 10.59 15.81
CA VAL A 133 -0.19 9.76 15.19
C VAL A 133 0.25 8.30 15.17
N ALA A 134 1.51 8.00 14.83
CA ALA A 134 2.03 6.64 14.83
C ALA A 134 2.01 6.01 16.23
N THR A 135 2.37 6.76 17.27
CA THR A 135 2.32 6.28 18.67
C THR A 135 0.90 5.92 19.10
N VAL A 136 -0.08 6.80 18.86
CA VAL A 136 -1.49 6.55 19.21
C VAL A 136 -2.03 5.33 18.44
N CYS A 137 -1.66 5.18 17.16
CA CYS A 137 -2.04 4.01 16.38
C CYS A 137 -1.43 2.71 16.91
N ALA A 138 -0.16 2.72 17.34
CA ALA A 138 0.51 1.56 17.91
C ALA A 138 -0.09 1.18 19.27
N GLU A 139 -0.34 2.17 20.12
CA GLU A 139 -0.90 1.97 21.45
C GLU A 139 -2.33 1.41 21.40
N HIS A 140 -3.13 1.82 20.39
CA HIS A 140 -4.53 1.42 20.27
C HIS A 140 -4.79 0.48 19.09
N HIS A 141 -3.76 -0.25 18.63
CA HIS A 141 -3.84 -1.08 17.43
C HIS A 141 -4.91 -2.18 17.51
N VAL A 142 -5.15 -2.78 18.69
CA VAL A 142 -6.19 -3.82 18.87
C VAL A 142 -7.59 -3.26 18.59
N LEU A 143 -7.88 -2.08 19.14
CA LEU A 143 -9.14 -1.36 18.95
C LEU A 143 -9.32 -0.94 17.49
N LEU A 144 -8.27 -0.34 16.91
CA LEU A 144 -8.26 0.12 15.52
C LEU A 144 -8.44 -1.03 14.54
N ASN A 145 -7.76 -2.16 14.74
CA ASN A 145 -7.90 -3.33 13.88
C ASN A 145 -9.34 -3.84 13.82
N ARG A 146 -10.05 -3.84 14.97
CA ARG A 146 -11.46 -4.23 15.03
C ARG A 146 -12.35 -3.28 14.24
N LEU A 147 -12.11 -1.98 14.32
CA LEU A 147 -12.89 -0.96 13.59
C LEU A 147 -12.54 -0.94 12.09
N PHE A 148 -11.27 -1.13 11.74
CA PHE A 148 -10.79 -1.18 10.36
C PHE A 148 -11.36 -2.34 9.57
N TRP A 149 -11.70 -3.45 10.24
CA TRP A 149 -12.41 -4.56 9.62
C TRP A 149 -13.76 -4.14 9.02
N ASN A 150 -14.41 -3.14 9.60
CA ASN A 150 -15.69 -2.62 9.13
C ASN A 150 -15.53 -1.41 8.19
N CYS A 151 -14.31 -0.89 8.01
CA CYS A 151 -14.04 0.17 7.05
C CYS A 151 -13.96 -0.38 5.62
N ARG A 152 -14.70 0.24 4.70
CA ARG A 152 -14.77 -0.12 3.28
C ARG A 152 -13.74 0.60 2.42
N SER A 153 -13.10 1.64 2.96
CA SER A 153 -12.11 2.44 2.24
C SER A 153 -11.02 2.97 3.16
N ASP A 154 -9.88 3.31 2.58
CA ASP A 154 -8.78 3.93 3.33
C ASP A 154 -9.13 5.33 3.84
N ALA A 155 -10.06 6.03 3.18
CA ALA A 155 -10.60 7.31 3.66
C ALA A 155 -11.41 7.15 4.96
N GLU A 156 -12.12 6.04 5.12
CA GLU A 156 -12.81 5.71 6.38
C GLU A 156 -11.81 5.37 7.48
N LYS A 157 -10.77 4.58 7.17
CA LYS A 157 -9.68 4.29 8.12
C LYS A 157 -9.00 5.59 8.59
N GLN A 158 -8.73 6.51 7.67
CA GLN A 158 -8.14 7.82 8.00
C GLN A 158 -9.07 8.65 8.89
N THR A 159 -10.38 8.60 8.65
CA THR A 159 -11.39 9.28 9.49
C THR A 159 -11.39 8.72 10.91
N VAL A 160 -11.33 7.39 11.07
CA VAL A 160 -11.22 6.72 12.38
C VAL A 160 -9.96 7.14 13.11
N MET A 161 -8.80 7.12 12.43
CA MET A 161 -7.53 7.53 13.03
C MET A 161 -7.54 8.99 13.47
N GLN A 162 -8.09 9.90 12.65
CA GLN A 162 -8.21 11.31 13.01
C GLN A 162 -9.14 11.55 14.19
N ALA A 163 -10.28 10.85 14.25
CA ALA A 163 -11.22 10.96 15.37
C ALA A 163 -10.60 10.45 16.67
N LEU A 164 -9.86 9.33 16.62
CA LEU A 164 -9.16 8.78 17.77
C LEU A 164 -8.04 9.73 18.23
N TYR A 165 -7.22 10.20 17.29
CA TYR A 165 -6.13 11.13 17.59
C TYR A 165 -6.63 12.42 18.25
N ALA A 166 -7.71 13.01 17.73
CA ALA A 166 -8.30 14.22 18.30
C ALA A 166 -8.84 13.99 19.72
N TYR A 167 -9.43 12.82 19.98
CA TYR A 167 -9.91 12.44 21.30
C TYR A 167 -8.76 12.21 22.30
N VAL A 168 -7.71 11.49 21.90
CA VAL A 168 -6.55 11.20 22.76
C VAL A 168 -5.75 12.47 23.07
N THR A 169 -5.63 13.38 22.10
CA THR A 169 -4.87 14.63 22.28
C THR A 169 -5.62 15.62 23.18
N GLU A 170 -6.94 15.68 23.08
CA GLU A 170 -7.79 16.59 23.85
C GLU A 170 -9.02 15.86 24.42
N PRO A 171 -8.86 15.04 25.48
CA PRO A 171 -9.96 14.25 26.03
C PRO A 171 -11.05 15.12 26.68
N SER A 172 -10.68 16.32 27.14
CA SER A 172 -11.60 17.31 27.73
C SER A 172 -12.51 17.97 26.68
N ASN A 173 -12.22 17.82 25.39
CA ASN A 173 -12.98 18.43 24.32
C ASN A 173 -14.21 17.56 23.97
N ALA A 174 -15.38 17.99 24.41
CA ALA A 174 -16.64 17.28 24.20
C ALA A 174 -16.96 17.03 22.70
N ALA A 175 -16.49 17.90 21.79
CA ALA A 175 -16.69 17.71 20.36
C ALA A 175 -15.86 16.55 19.81
N HIS A 176 -14.61 16.41 20.24
CA HIS A 176 -13.74 15.29 19.85
C HIS A 176 -14.25 13.96 20.41
N MET A 177 -14.66 13.95 21.68
CA MET A 177 -15.27 12.78 22.31
C MET A 177 -16.55 12.34 21.59
N ARG A 178 -17.47 13.27 21.33
CA ARG A 178 -18.73 12.96 20.62
C ARG A 178 -18.46 12.40 19.23
N ARG A 179 -17.54 13.01 18.49
CA ARG A 179 -17.15 12.56 17.15
C ARG A 179 -16.52 11.17 17.14
N TRP A 180 -15.67 10.87 18.13
CA TRP A 180 -15.11 9.54 18.32
C TRP A 180 -16.21 8.51 18.57
N LEU A 181 -17.13 8.78 19.51
CA LEU A 181 -18.25 7.90 19.82
C LEU A 181 -19.18 7.67 18.62
N ASP A 182 -19.51 8.72 17.87
CA ASP A 182 -20.35 8.60 16.67
C ASP A 182 -19.68 7.73 15.59
N THR A 183 -18.36 7.86 15.43
CA THR A 183 -17.58 7.04 14.49
C THR A 183 -17.57 5.56 14.91
N VAL A 184 -17.35 5.30 16.20
CA VAL A 184 -17.37 3.93 16.76
C VAL A 184 -18.75 3.30 16.62
N ARG A 185 -19.83 4.05 16.89
CA ARG A 185 -21.21 3.58 16.72
C ARG A 185 -21.51 3.21 15.27
N LEU A 186 -21.24 4.13 14.33
CA LEU A 186 -21.46 3.90 12.90
C LEU A 186 -20.73 2.66 12.37
N LEU A 187 -19.52 2.39 12.87
CA LEU A 187 -18.74 1.22 12.46
C LEU A 187 -19.11 -0.05 13.23
N SER A 188 -19.65 0.05 14.43
CA SER A 188 -20.07 -1.11 15.24
C SER A 188 -21.46 -1.62 14.85
N ASP A 189 -22.34 -0.71 14.44
CA ASP A 189 -23.71 -1.02 13.99
C ASP A 189 -23.74 -1.65 12.58
N GLY A 190 -22.59 -1.77 11.92
CA GLY A 190 -22.40 -2.47 10.64
C GLY A 190 -22.63 -3.99 10.66
N ARG A 191 -23.06 -4.58 11.79
CA ARG A 191 -23.54 -5.97 11.89
C ARG A 191 -25.06 -6.04 12.12
N ARG A 192 -25.75 -6.38 11.02
CA ARG A 192 -27.04 -7.10 10.91
C ARG A 192 -28.30 -6.44 11.51
N LEU A 193 -29.00 -5.68 10.68
CA LEU A 193 -30.46 -5.83 10.53
C LEU A 193 -30.70 -6.72 9.30
N THR A 194 -30.58 -8.02 9.49
CA THR A 194 -31.31 -8.99 8.67
C THR A 194 -32.67 -9.18 9.35
N VAL A 195 -33.72 -8.62 8.73
CA VAL A 195 -35.08 -9.15 8.86
C VAL A 195 -35.12 -10.49 8.14
#